data_AF-A0A372LR77-F1
#
_entry.id   AF-A0A372LR77-F1
#
_cell.length_a   1.000
_cell.length_b   1.000
_cell.length_c   1.000
_cell.angle_alpha   90.00
_cell.angle_beta   90.00
_cell.angle_gamma   90.00
#
_symmetry.space_group_name_H-M   'P 1'
#
loop_
_entity.id
_entity.type
_entity.pdbx_description
1 polymer ?
#
loop_
_entity_poly.entity_id
_entity_poly.type
_entity_poly.pdbx_seq_one_letter_code
_entity_poly.pdbx_strand_id
1 'polypeptide(L)' 'MGKRIIVTLDKHLKNRNKNQKEFAEDSGLREATVSHLINNKYDRIQLSNLLKVMETLEINDFNDILAIEHGKEDGK' A
#
# COMPACT_ATOMS: atom_id res chain seq x y z
N MET A 1 -12.11 -19.20 -6.00
CA MET A 1 -10.87 -18.50 -5.62
C MET A 1 -10.83 -17.12 -6.28
N GLY A 2 -10.96 -16.05 -5.52
CA GLY A 2 -10.67 -14.70 -6.02
C GLY A 2 -9.19 -14.38 -5.83
N LYS A 3 -8.56 -13.75 -6.83
CA LYS A 3 -7.27 -13.08 -6.69
C LYS A 3 -7.51 -11.58 -6.64
N ARG A 4 -6.77 -10.85 -5.81
CA ARG A 4 -6.79 -9.39 -5.81
C ARG A 4 -5.39 -8.80 -5.69
N ILE A 5 -5.21 -7.61 -6.24
CA ILE A 5 -3.98 -6.84 -6.09
C ILE A 5 -4.04 -6.10 -4.76
N ILE A 6 -3.02 -6.29 -3.95
CA ILE A 6 -2.81 -5.59 -2.69
C ILE A 6 -1.56 -4.71 -2.76
N VAL A 7 -1.58 -3.61 -2.02
CA VAL A 7 -0.42 -2.77 -1.73
C VAL A 7 0.15 -3.20 -0.38
N THR A 8 1.46 -3.43 -0.31
CA THR A 8 2.17 -3.88 0.90
C THR A 8 2.73 -2.73 1.73
N LEU A 9 2.11 -1.54 1.65
CA LEU A 9 2.60 -0.31 2.30
C LEU A 9 2.78 -0.49 3.81
N ASP A 10 1.89 -1.23 4.47
CA ASP A 10 1.96 -1.50 5.91
C ASP A 10 3.30 -2.16 6.31
N LYS A 11 3.80 -3.11 5.51
CA LYS A 11 5.07 -3.79 5.75
C LYS A 11 6.25 -2.83 5.59
N HIS A 12 6.22 -1.98 4.57
CA HIS A 12 7.29 -1.00 4.34
C HIS A 12 7.39 0.05 5.43
N LEU A 13 6.25 0.48 5.99
CA LEU A 13 6.23 1.43 7.10
C LEU A 13 6.74 0.79 8.39
N LYS A 14 6.29 -0.43 8.71
CA LYS A 14 6.79 -1.19 9.87
C LYS A 14 8.30 -1.40 9.80
N ASN A 15 8.83 -1.80 8.65
CA ASN A 15 10.27 -2.02 8.46
C ASN A 15 11.09 -0.73 8.62
N ARG A 16 10.48 0.44 8.42
CA ARG A 16 11.11 1.75 8.57
C ARG A 16 10.76 2.45 9.90
N ASN A 17 10.10 1.75 10.83
CA ASN A 17 9.58 2.32 12.09
C ASN A 17 8.79 3.62 11.89
N LYS A 18 8.03 3.69 10.80
CA LYS A 18 7.29 4.89 10.40
C LYS A 18 5.81 4.72 10.65
N ASN A 19 5.16 5.74 11.19
CA ASN A 19 3.71 5.74 11.34
C ASN A 19 3.01 6.31 10.10
N GLN A 20 1.71 6.11 10.01
CA GLN A 20 0.89 6.53 8.87
C GLN A 20 0.91 8.05 8.66
N LYS A 21 0.91 8.82 9.75
CA LYS A 21 0.87 10.28 9.72
C LYS A 21 2.18 10.84 9.16
N GLU A 22 3.30 10.38 9.68
CA GLU A 22 4.64 10.72 9.18
C GLU A 22 4.77 10.40 7.68
N PHE A 23 4.28 9.24 7.26
CA PHE A 23 4.33 8.89 5.84
C PHE A 23 3.42 9.77 4.96
N ALA A 24 2.25 10.17 5.46
CA ALA A 24 1.36 11.08 4.74
C ALA A 24 2.01 12.45 4.53
N GLU A 25 2.69 12.97 5.56
CA GLU A 25 3.47 14.20 5.49
C GLU A 25 4.59 14.08 4.44
N ASP A 26 5.39 13.02 4.51
CA ASP A 26 6.54 12.83 3.61
C ASP A 26 6.16 12.58 2.14
N SER A 27 5.03 11.90 1.92
CA SER A 27 4.54 11.59 0.56
C SER A 27 3.66 12.69 -0.04
N GLY A 28 3.28 13.70 0.75
CA GLY A 28 2.28 14.69 0.34
C GLY A 28 0.94 14.06 -0.06
N LEU A 29 0.62 12.88 0.48
CA LEU A 29 -0.67 12.22 0.33
C LEU A 29 -1.58 12.60 1.51
N ARG A 30 -2.89 12.55 1.30
CA ARG A 30 -3.83 12.70 2.40
C ARG A 30 -3.72 11.50 3.33
N GLU A 31 -3.78 11.72 4.65
CA GLU A 31 -3.78 10.62 5.64
C GLU A 31 -4.83 9.55 5.33
N ALA A 32 -6.03 9.94 4.87
CA ALA A 32 -7.08 9.01 4.45
C ALA A 32 -6.65 8.13 3.27
N THR A 33 -5.93 8.68 2.29
CA THR A 33 -5.39 7.91 1.16
C THR A 33 -4.35 6.90 1.65
N VAL A 34 -3.45 7.31 2.54
CA VAL A 34 -2.47 6.38 3.14
C VAL A 34 -3.18 5.29 3.94
N SER A 35 -4.22 5.63 4.71
CA SER A 35 -5.05 4.66 5.44
C SER A 35 -5.63 3.59 4.53
N HIS A 36 -6.21 4.02 3.39
CA HIS A 36 -6.82 3.11 2.42
C HIS A 36 -5.79 2.18 1.80
N LEU A 37 -4.58 2.69 1.49
CA LEU A 37 -3.49 1.90 0.93
C LEU A 37 -2.96 0.86 1.95
N ILE A 38 -2.69 1.28 3.19
CA ILE A 38 -2.25 0.38 4.27
C ILE A 38 -3.27 -0.74 4.50
N ASN A 39 -4.55 -0.40 4.53
CA ASN A 39 -5.61 -1.36 4.84
C ASN A 39 -6.16 -2.09 3.62
N ASN A 40 -5.64 -1.83 2.42
CA ASN A 40 -6.17 -2.36 1.16
C ASN A 40 -7.69 -2.11 0.99
N LYS A 41 -8.17 -0.95 1.46
CA LYS A 41 -9.57 -0.48 1.42
C LYS A 41 -9.75 0.54 0.29
N TYR A 42 -9.56 0.10 -0.94
CA TYR A 42 -9.74 0.92 -2.13
C TYR A 42 -10.50 0.14 -3.20
N ASP A 43 -11.43 0.83 -3.89
CA ASP A 43 -12.06 0.28 -5.10
C ASP A 43 -11.19 0.55 -6.34
N ARG A 44 -10.40 1.64 -6.30
CA ARG A 44 -9.49 2.07 -7.37
C ARG A 44 -8.26 2.74 -6.75
N ILE A 45 -7.08 2.47 -7.30
CA ILE A 45 -5.85 3.21 -7.00
C ILE A 45 -5.50 4.09 -8.19
N GLN A 46 -5.21 5.36 -7.94
CA GLN A 46 -4.62 6.25 -8.93
C GLN A 46 -3.12 5.96 -9.03
N LEU A 47 -2.60 5.78 -10.25
CA LEU A 47 -1.17 5.51 -10.46
C LEU A 47 -0.27 6.62 -9.88
N SER A 48 -0.73 7.87 -9.90
CA SER A 48 -0.05 9.01 -9.27
C SER A 48 0.17 8.83 -7.76
N ASN A 49 -0.79 8.22 -7.05
CA ASN A 49 -0.63 7.93 -5.63
C ASN A 49 0.39 6.81 -5.43
N LEU A 50 0.38 5.79 -6.29
CA LEU A 50 1.35 4.70 -6.23
C LEU A 50 2.78 5.20 -6.50
N LEU A 51 2.95 6.08 -7.49
CA LEU A 51 4.24 6.73 -7.78
C LEU A 51 4.75 7.52 -6.59
N LYS A 52 3.91 8.36 -5.96
CA LYS A 52 4.29 9.07 -4.73
C LYS A 52 4.74 8.13 -3.62
N VAL A 53 4.03 7.02 -3.42
CA VAL A 53 4.45 6.00 -2.44
C VAL A 53 5.81 5.44 -2.78
N MET A 54 6.04 5.07 -4.04
CA MET A 54 7.32 4.52 -4.51
C MET A 54 8.45 5.53 -4.35
N GLU A 55 8.25 6.78 -4.75
CA GLU A 55 9.21 7.88 -4.59
C GLU A 55 9.57 8.10 -3.12
N THR A 56 8.58 8.19 -2.22
CA THR A 56 8.82 8.38 -0.78
C THR A 56 9.52 7.18 -0.12
N LEU A 57 9.35 5.98 -0.66
CA LEU A 57 10.00 4.76 -0.17
C LEU A 57 11.31 4.44 -0.87
N GLU A 58 11.71 5.23 -1.88
CA GLU A 58 12.86 4.98 -2.75
C GLU A 58 12.79 3.62 -3.46
N ILE A 59 11.58 3.22 -3.86
CA ILE A 59 11.30 1.96 -4.56
C ILE A 59 11.23 2.23 -6.07
N ASN A 60 11.96 1.44 -6.85
CA ASN A 60 11.99 1.58 -8.31
C ASN A 60 11.31 0.42 -9.04
N ASP A 61 10.86 -0.63 -8.34
CA ASP A 61 10.13 -1.78 -8.89
C ASP A 61 8.75 -1.90 -8.25
N PHE A 62 7.70 -2.03 -9.07
CA PHE A 62 6.34 -2.27 -8.60
C PHE A 62 6.21 -3.59 -7.83
N ASN A 63 7.02 -4.61 -8.15
CA ASN A 63 7.02 -5.89 -7.45
C ASN A 63 7.42 -5.77 -5.98
N ASP A 64 8.09 -4.68 -5.60
CA ASP A 64 8.46 -4.44 -4.20
C ASP A 64 7.28 -3.91 -3.37
N ILE A 65 6.25 -3.32 -3.99
CA ILE A 65 5.14 -2.65 -3.29
C ILE A 65 3.75 -3.26 -3.60
N LEU A 66 3.63 -4.02 -4.69
CA LEU A 66 2.40 -4.71 -5.08
C LEU A 66 2.54 -6.21 -4.90
N ALA A 67 1.48 -6.86 -4.44
CA ALA A 67 1.39 -8.31 -4.37
C ALA A 67 0.02 -8.82 -4.80
N ILE A 68 -0.05 -10.09 -5.15
CA ILE A 68 -1.31 -10.79 -5.41
C ILE A 68 -1.70 -11.54 -4.15
N GLU A 69 -2.85 -11.18 -3.57
CA GLU A 69 -3.45 -11.94 -2.49
C GLU A 69 -4.43 -12.99 -3.04
N HIS A 70 -4.32 -14.20 -2.53
CA HIS A 70 -5.22 -15.30 -2.84
C HIS A 70 -6.25 -15.40 -1.72
N GLY A 71 -7.55 -15.28 -2.04
CA GLY A 71 -8.60 -15.50 -1.04
C GLY A 71 -8.49 -16.90 -0.43
N LYS A 72 -8.59 -16.99 0.90
CA LYS A 72 -8.63 -18.29 1.60
C LYS A 72 -9.92 -19.02 1.21
N GLU A 73 -9.85 -20.35 1.08
CA GLU A 73 -11.06 -21.17 1.17
C GLU A 73 -11.68 -20.88 2.53
N ASP A 74 -12.94 -20.45 2.54
CA ASP A 74 -13.75 -20.51 3.74
C ASP A 74 -13.75 -21.98 4.16
N GLY A 75 -13.00 -22.29 5.22
CA GLY A 75 -12.96 -23.61 5.82
C GLY A 75 -14.39 -24.02 6.14
N LYS A 76 -14.83 -25.09 5.51
CA LYS A 76 -16.13 -25.72 5.71
C LYS A 76 -16.23 -26.32 7.10
#